data_AF-A0A2A2VAI4-F1
#
_entry.id   AF-A0A2A2VAI4-F1
#
_cell.length_a   1.000
_cell.length_b   1.000
_cell.length_c   1.000
_cell.angle_alpha   90.00
_cell.angle_beta   90.00
_cell.angle_gamma   90.00
#
_symmetry.space_group_name_H-M   'P 1'
#
loop_
_entity.id
_entity.type
_entity.pdbx_description
1 polymer ?
#
loop_
_entity_poly.entity_id
_entity_poly.type
_entity_poly.pdbx_seq_one_letter_code
_entity_poly.pdbx_strand_id
1 'polypeptide(L)'
;MHQASEHIGAIAAALAKAQAELTNPEKTQTAMIRSPFLRDDDRTFRYASLAAGLDIVRKTLSRHEIATIQTTRIETSTGHIHLTTLLAHASGEWISSDWPVCAVKDVEAPHRMGAALTYARRYALFALVGIAGEDDLDAPDAVAGPPASAPRSPIDARAKSVKGVLNRGLVLDSLQSAELRERLLSELSVLSGGTDLLIWAKSSLPLKNTLWEADAKLVEAAYLTKLQEADRNGMVERGPVFPDPGVAAEPCPATPASLEDAPQALLPAAPETELTFPKDPPRKRSKAHLLFVRDQLCLVCRLSPCDAHHLRFAQPRALGRKVSDEYTVPLCRAHHQDLHRHGNERAWWANLKIEPLQAAHDLWSASPIHSPLETAVVSAAAPSHLGSEVTRP
;
A
#
# COMPACT_ATOMS: atom_id res chain seq x y z
N MET A 1 -26.25 10.73 -4.13
CA MET A 1 -27.67 10.91 -4.48
C MET A 1 -27.72 11.62 -5.81
N HIS A 2 -28.63 11.25 -6.72
CA HIS A 2 -28.80 11.96 -7.98
C HIS A 2 -29.53 13.28 -7.72
N GLN A 3 -29.14 14.34 -8.42
CA GLN A 3 -29.81 15.64 -8.41
C GLN A 3 -30.22 15.97 -9.85
N ALA A 4 -31.31 16.72 -10.03
CA ALA A 4 -31.78 17.11 -11.35
C ALA A 4 -32.52 18.46 -11.29
N SER A 5 -32.73 19.08 -12.45
CA SER A 5 -33.68 20.18 -12.60
C SER A 5 -35.12 19.73 -12.30
N GLU A 6 -36.02 20.70 -12.06
CA GLU A 6 -37.45 20.44 -11.79
C GLU A 6 -38.13 19.65 -12.92
N HIS A 7 -37.69 19.87 -14.15
CA HIS A 7 -38.08 19.12 -15.33
C HIS A 7 -36.85 18.49 -15.99
N ILE A 8 -37.04 17.29 -16.55
CA ILE A 8 -35.97 16.53 -17.23
C ILE A 8 -36.39 16.02 -18.61
N GLY A 9 -37.52 16.50 -19.14
CA GLY A 9 -38.14 15.90 -20.32
C GLY A 9 -37.28 16.03 -21.58
N ALA A 10 -36.74 17.21 -21.83
CA ALA A 10 -35.88 17.49 -22.97
C ALA A 10 -34.53 16.75 -22.84
N ILE A 11 -33.87 16.82 -21.67
CA ILE A 11 -32.59 16.12 -21.48
C ILE A 11 -32.75 14.60 -21.52
N ALA A 12 -33.82 14.05 -20.95
CA ALA A 12 -34.08 12.62 -21.00
C ALA A 12 -34.36 12.14 -22.42
N ALA A 13 -35.14 12.89 -23.21
CA ALA A 13 -35.40 12.57 -24.61
C ALA A 13 -34.12 12.64 -25.46
N ALA A 14 -33.29 13.68 -25.25
CA ALA A 14 -32.01 13.82 -25.92
C ALA A 14 -31.02 12.71 -25.53
N LEU A 15 -30.94 12.38 -24.23
CA LEU A 15 -30.06 11.32 -23.72
C LEU A 15 -30.48 9.95 -24.26
N ALA A 16 -31.78 9.65 -24.33
CA ALA A 16 -32.28 8.41 -24.91
C ALA A 16 -31.88 8.25 -26.39
N LYS A 17 -31.95 9.33 -27.19
CA LYS A 17 -31.48 9.33 -28.58
C LYS A 17 -29.96 9.16 -28.66
N ALA A 18 -29.21 9.85 -27.80
CA ALA A 18 -27.77 9.72 -27.74
C ALA A 18 -27.33 8.30 -27.36
N GLN A 19 -28.02 7.66 -26.42
CA GLN A 19 -27.75 6.29 -26.00
C GLN A 19 -27.94 5.26 -27.12
N ALA A 20 -28.85 5.50 -28.07
CA ALA A 20 -28.98 4.65 -29.24
C ALA A 20 -27.75 4.71 -30.18
N GLU A 21 -26.99 5.81 -30.14
CA GLU A 21 -25.75 5.99 -30.92
C GLU A 21 -24.47 5.66 -30.11
N LEU A 22 -24.56 5.60 -28.79
CA LEU A 22 -23.40 5.36 -27.93
C LEU A 22 -22.90 3.91 -28.06
N THR A 23 -21.58 3.76 -28.15
CA THR A 23 -20.91 2.46 -28.16
C THR A 23 -20.01 2.33 -26.94
N ASN A 24 -19.84 1.11 -26.45
CA ASN A 24 -18.89 0.83 -25.39
C ASN A 24 -17.44 1.10 -25.88
N PRO A 25 -16.62 1.80 -25.10
CA PRO A 25 -15.23 2.05 -25.46
C PRO A 25 -14.40 0.76 -25.41
N GLU A 26 -13.37 0.67 -26.26
CA GLU A 26 -12.45 -0.46 -26.25
C GLU A 26 -11.64 -0.52 -24.94
N LYS A 27 -11.57 -1.72 -24.36
CA LYS A 27 -10.88 -1.99 -23.09
C LYS A 27 -9.39 -2.24 -23.32
N THR A 28 -8.66 -1.18 -23.67
CA THR A 28 -7.24 -1.25 -24.06
C THR A 28 -6.26 -1.28 -22.89
N GLN A 29 -6.68 -0.87 -21.69
CA GLN A 29 -5.84 -0.87 -20.51
C GLN A 29 -6.11 -2.11 -19.64
N THR A 30 -5.11 -2.52 -18.85
CA THR A 30 -5.23 -3.65 -17.92
C THR A 30 -4.76 -3.21 -16.54
N ALA A 31 -5.57 -3.46 -15.52
CA ALA A 31 -5.24 -3.26 -14.12
C ALA A 31 -5.16 -4.61 -13.40
N MET A 32 -4.42 -4.61 -12.30
CA MET A 32 -4.22 -5.79 -11.46
C MET A 32 -4.62 -5.43 -10.03
N ILE A 33 -5.63 -6.12 -9.52
CA ILE A 33 -6.08 -6.05 -8.15
C ILE A 33 -5.28 -7.09 -7.38
N ARG A 34 -4.38 -6.63 -6.53
CA ARG A 34 -3.61 -7.54 -5.67
C ARG A 34 -4.51 -8.18 -4.65
N SER A 35 -4.44 -9.50 -4.52
CA SER A 35 -5.17 -10.19 -3.47
C SER A 35 -4.62 -9.80 -2.10
N PRO A 36 -5.49 -9.43 -1.13
CA PRO A 36 -5.07 -9.22 0.25
C PRO A 36 -4.76 -10.55 0.97
N PHE A 37 -5.15 -11.69 0.39
CA PHE A 37 -4.98 -13.02 0.95
C PHE A 37 -3.87 -13.78 0.20
N LEU A 38 -2.93 -14.36 0.96
CA LEU A 38 -1.77 -15.09 0.42
C LEU A 38 -2.13 -16.36 -0.39
N ARG A 39 -3.41 -16.74 -0.44
CA ARG A 39 -3.89 -17.97 -1.11
C ARG A 39 -4.71 -17.70 -2.37
N ASP A 40 -5.15 -16.46 -2.58
CA ASP A 40 -5.92 -16.11 -3.77
C ASP A 40 -5.00 -15.38 -4.73
N ASP A 41 -5.15 -15.67 -6.02
CA ASP A 41 -4.36 -15.05 -7.07
C ASP A 41 -4.76 -13.58 -7.28
N ASP A 42 -3.80 -12.79 -7.79
CA ASP A 42 -4.06 -11.43 -8.23
C ASP A 42 -5.08 -11.45 -9.39
N ARG A 43 -6.11 -10.61 -9.29
CA ARG A 43 -7.14 -10.51 -10.33
C ARG A 43 -6.77 -9.42 -11.32
N THR A 44 -6.63 -9.78 -12.59
CA THR A 44 -6.44 -8.81 -13.68
C THR A 44 -7.77 -8.49 -14.35
N PHE A 45 -8.00 -7.22 -14.68
CA PHE A 45 -9.18 -6.80 -15.43
C PHE A 45 -8.82 -5.77 -16.48
N ARG A 46 -9.53 -5.79 -17.61
CA ARG A 46 -9.34 -4.80 -18.66
C ARG A 46 -10.34 -3.68 -18.53
N TYR A 47 -9.92 -2.50 -18.97
CA TYR A 47 -10.72 -1.30 -18.90
C TYR A 47 -10.36 -0.29 -19.99
N ALA A 48 -11.28 0.61 -20.29
CA ALA A 48 -11.12 1.69 -21.24
C ALA A 48 -10.54 2.93 -20.57
N SER A 49 -9.65 3.66 -21.24
CA SER A 49 -9.12 4.92 -20.69
C SER A 49 -10.21 6.01 -20.60
N LEU A 50 -10.06 6.95 -19.67
CA LEU A 50 -10.97 8.11 -19.57
C LEU A 50 -10.99 8.92 -20.88
N ALA A 51 -9.84 9.06 -21.54
CA ALA A 51 -9.72 9.78 -22.81
C ALA A 51 -10.57 9.12 -23.91
N ALA A 52 -10.42 7.80 -24.11
CA ALA A 52 -11.19 7.06 -25.11
C ALA A 52 -12.70 7.15 -24.86
N GLY A 53 -13.13 7.05 -23.59
CA GLY A 53 -14.53 7.24 -23.23
C GLY A 53 -15.03 8.65 -23.51
N LEU A 54 -14.24 9.68 -23.19
CA LEU A 54 -14.61 11.07 -23.44
C LEU A 54 -14.70 11.39 -24.93
N ASP A 55 -13.86 10.79 -25.79
CA ASP A 55 -13.90 11.02 -27.23
C ASP A 55 -15.21 10.50 -27.85
N ILE A 56 -15.69 9.33 -27.40
CA ILE A 56 -16.98 8.78 -27.80
C ILE A 56 -18.12 9.62 -27.23
N VAL A 57 -18.11 9.86 -25.92
CA VAL A 57 -19.20 10.54 -25.21
C VAL A 57 -19.37 11.98 -25.70
N ARG A 58 -18.29 12.77 -25.82
CA ARG A 58 -18.39 14.15 -26.33
C ARG A 58 -18.97 14.19 -27.73
N LYS A 59 -18.48 13.32 -28.63
CA LYS A 59 -18.96 13.29 -30.02
C LYS A 59 -20.45 12.99 -30.10
N THR A 60 -20.93 12.01 -29.34
CA THR A 60 -22.34 11.60 -29.40
C THR A 60 -23.25 12.56 -28.65
N LEU A 61 -22.92 12.94 -27.40
CA LEU A 61 -23.74 13.83 -26.60
C LEU A 61 -23.88 15.23 -27.20
N SER A 62 -22.80 15.80 -27.78
CA SER A 62 -22.86 17.13 -28.37
C SER A 62 -23.78 17.22 -29.59
N ARG A 63 -24.03 16.11 -30.31
CA ARG A 63 -25.03 16.08 -31.40
C ARG A 63 -26.46 16.24 -30.91
N HIS A 64 -26.70 15.80 -29.68
CA HIS A 64 -28.00 15.89 -29.00
C HIS A 64 -28.01 17.05 -27.99
N GLU A 65 -27.14 18.05 -28.19
CA GLU A 65 -27.09 19.28 -27.39
C GLU A 65 -26.86 19.06 -25.89
N ILE A 66 -26.19 17.96 -25.53
CA ILE A 66 -25.81 17.63 -24.16
C ILE A 66 -24.33 17.93 -23.93
N ALA A 67 -24.04 18.71 -22.90
CA ALA A 67 -22.71 18.98 -22.38
C ALA A 67 -22.44 18.15 -21.11
N THR A 68 -21.21 17.65 -20.96
CA THR A 68 -20.74 16.97 -19.76
C THR A 68 -19.84 17.91 -18.95
N ILE A 69 -20.15 18.09 -17.67
CA ILE A 69 -19.40 18.94 -16.74
C ILE A 69 -18.99 18.07 -15.55
N GLN A 70 -17.71 18.13 -15.17
CA GLN A 70 -17.19 17.41 -14.02
C GLN A 70 -16.42 18.36 -13.11
N THR A 71 -16.96 18.61 -11.91
CA THR A 71 -16.37 19.51 -10.92
C THR A 71 -16.07 18.75 -9.63
N THR A 72 -15.08 19.22 -8.88
CA THR A 72 -14.71 18.66 -7.58
C THR A 72 -15.00 19.65 -6.47
N ARG A 73 -15.61 19.18 -5.39
CA ARG A 73 -15.78 19.96 -4.15
C ARG A 73 -15.16 19.23 -2.97
N ILE A 74 -14.68 19.99 -1.99
CA ILE A 74 -14.25 19.43 -0.71
C ILE A 74 -15.39 19.62 0.28
N GLU A 75 -15.87 18.53 0.87
CA GLU A 75 -16.86 18.58 1.94
C GLU A 75 -16.16 18.86 3.27
N THR A 76 -16.39 20.05 3.84
CA THR A 76 -15.66 20.52 5.03
C THR A 76 -15.97 19.70 6.29
N SER A 77 -17.18 19.14 6.41
CA SER A 77 -17.60 18.37 7.58
C SER A 77 -16.94 16.99 7.65
N THR A 78 -16.76 16.33 6.52
CA THR A 78 -16.20 14.96 6.43
C THR A 78 -14.75 14.95 5.95
N GLY A 79 -14.28 16.06 5.39
CA GLY A 79 -12.99 16.15 4.72
C GLY A 79 -12.89 15.28 3.48
N HIS A 80 -13.99 14.94 2.80
CA HIS A 80 -13.97 14.15 1.57
C HIS A 80 -13.97 15.04 0.32
N ILE A 81 -13.23 14.62 -0.69
CA ILE A 81 -13.31 15.16 -2.04
C ILE A 81 -14.49 14.47 -2.74
N HIS A 82 -15.46 15.24 -3.19
CA HIS A 82 -16.59 14.80 -3.99
C HIS A 82 -16.41 15.22 -5.43
N LEU A 83 -16.73 14.31 -6.35
CA LEU A 83 -16.86 14.59 -7.76
C LEU A 83 -18.34 14.73 -8.10
N THR A 84 -18.71 15.88 -8.65
CA THR A 84 -20.03 16.12 -9.24
C THR A 84 -19.89 15.96 -10.76
N THR A 85 -20.59 14.98 -11.33
CA THR A 85 -20.73 14.85 -12.79
C THR A 85 -22.12 15.33 -13.17
N LEU A 86 -22.22 16.26 -14.11
CA LEU A 86 -23.47 16.87 -14.56
C LEU A 86 -23.58 16.77 -16.08
N LEU A 87 -24.75 16.35 -16.56
CA LEU A 87 -25.16 16.47 -17.95
C LEU A 87 -26.13 17.65 -18.06
N ALA A 88 -25.78 18.63 -18.88
CA ALA A 88 -26.60 19.82 -19.14
C ALA A 88 -27.08 19.80 -20.59
N HIS A 89 -28.36 20.05 -20.82
CA HIS A 89 -28.94 20.18 -22.16
C HIS A 89 -29.14 21.65 -22.54
N ALA A 90 -29.17 21.98 -23.83
CA ALA A 90 -29.39 23.34 -24.32
C ALA A 90 -30.72 23.98 -23.86
N SER A 91 -31.71 23.17 -23.47
CA SER A 91 -32.96 23.65 -22.86
C SER A 91 -32.79 24.23 -21.44
N GLY A 92 -31.63 24.04 -20.81
CA GLY A 92 -31.37 24.37 -19.41
C GLY A 92 -31.71 23.25 -18.42
N GLU A 93 -32.28 22.14 -18.89
CA GLU A 93 -32.50 20.96 -18.05
C GLU A 93 -31.17 20.21 -17.81
N TRP A 94 -31.02 19.60 -16.63
CA TRP A 94 -29.80 18.92 -16.25
C TRP A 94 -30.06 17.74 -15.31
N ILE A 95 -29.15 16.77 -15.36
CA ILE A 95 -29.07 15.66 -14.40
C ILE A 95 -27.65 15.56 -13.86
N SER A 96 -27.51 15.19 -12.59
CA SER A 96 -26.21 15.15 -11.91
C SER A 96 -26.08 13.96 -10.96
N SER A 97 -24.84 13.49 -10.83
CA SER A 97 -24.43 12.48 -9.88
C SER A 97 -23.25 12.99 -9.05
N ASP A 98 -23.41 12.88 -7.73
CA ASP A 98 -22.34 13.13 -6.75
C ASP A 98 -21.69 11.81 -6.31
N TRP A 99 -20.36 11.75 -6.39
CA TRP A 99 -19.54 10.58 -6.03
C TRP A 99 -18.42 10.94 -5.05
N PRO A 100 -18.31 10.28 -3.88
CA PRO A 100 -17.18 10.48 -2.96
C PRO A 100 -15.91 9.83 -3.51
N VAL A 101 -14.84 10.60 -3.68
CA VAL A 101 -13.59 10.14 -4.32
C VAL A 101 -12.59 9.60 -3.29
N CYS A 102 -12.10 10.46 -2.41
CA CYS A 102 -11.14 10.12 -1.35
C CYS A 102 -11.17 11.18 -0.24
N ALA A 103 -10.55 10.90 0.91
CA ALA A 103 -10.40 11.92 1.94
C ALA A 103 -9.28 12.91 1.60
N VAL A 104 -9.37 14.14 2.07
CA VAL A 104 -8.36 15.19 1.87
C VAL A 104 -7.02 14.81 2.50
N LYS A 105 -7.02 14.03 3.59
CA LYS A 105 -5.80 13.47 4.17
C LYS A 105 -5.05 12.50 3.24
N ASP A 106 -5.75 11.90 2.27
CA ASP A 106 -5.13 11.01 1.27
C ASP A 106 -4.45 11.80 0.13
N VAL A 107 -4.55 13.14 0.15
CA VAL A 107 -3.92 14.08 -0.80
C VAL A 107 -2.42 14.22 -0.57
N GLU A 108 -1.90 13.74 0.57
CA GLU A 108 -0.45 13.69 0.87
C GLU A 108 0.36 12.93 -0.19
N ALA A 109 -0.31 12.14 -1.03
CA ALA A 109 0.25 11.56 -2.25
C ALA A 109 -0.50 12.08 -3.51
N PRO A 110 -0.04 13.18 -4.14
CA PRO A 110 -0.71 13.78 -5.30
C PRO A 110 -1.01 12.80 -6.45
N HIS A 111 -0.13 11.82 -6.66
CA HIS A 111 -0.31 10.78 -7.67
C HIS A 111 -1.50 9.85 -7.37
N ARG A 112 -1.79 9.58 -6.09
CA ARG A 112 -2.94 8.76 -5.68
C ARG A 112 -4.24 9.52 -5.82
N MET A 113 -4.25 10.79 -5.44
CA MET A 113 -5.40 11.65 -5.67
C MET A 113 -5.71 11.74 -7.17
N GLY A 114 -4.70 11.96 -8.02
CA GLY A 114 -4.89 12.00 -9.48
C GLY A 114 -5.43 10.69 -10.05
N ALA A 115 -4.95 9.55 -9.57
CA ALA A 115 -5.45 8.24 -9.96
C ALA A 115 -6.91 8.02 -9.49
N ALA A 116 -7.22 8.33 -8.23
CA ALA A 116 -8.56 8.21 -7.66
C ALA A 116 -9.57 9.11 -8.40
N LEU A 117 -9.18 10.34 -8.72
CA LEU A 117 -10.02 11.27 -9.45
C LEU A 117 -10.23 10.81 -10.91
N THR A 118 -9.19 10.32 -11.57
CA THR A 118 -9.31 9.77 -12.93
C THR A 118 -10.24 8.55 -12.95
N TYR A 119 -10.12 7.68 -11.96
CA TYR A 119 -10.99 6.54 -11.76
C TYR A 119 -12.44 6.98 -11.54
N ALA A 120 -12.68 7.88 -10.58
CA ALA A 120 -14.03 8.37 -10.27
C ALA A 120 -14.68 9.08 -11.45
N ARG A 121 -13.94 9.93 -12.18
CA ARG A 121 -14.45 10.65 -13.37
C ARG A 121 -14.95 9.71 -14.45
N ARG A 122 -14.25 8.59 -14.64
CA ARG A 122 -14.62 7.59 -15.62
C ARG A 122 -15.87 6.83 -15.21
N TYR A 123 -15.90 6.29 -14.00
CA TYR A 123 -17.04 5.53 -13.49
C TYR A 123 -18.30 6.38 -13.38
N ALA A 124 -18.19 7.58 -12.82
CA ALA A 124 -19.33 8.49 -12.68
C ALA A 124 -19.90 8.91 -14.05
N LEU A 125 -19.04 9.18 -15.04
CA LEU A 125 -19.50 9.51 -16.38
C LEU A 125 -20.16 8.31 -17.05
N PHE A 126 -19.49 7.14 -17.06
CA PHE A 126 -19.94 5.96 -17.78
C PHE A 126 -21.27 5.43 -17.23
N ALA A 127 -21.43 5.45 -15.90
CA ALA A 127 -22.69 5.12 -15.25
C ALA A 127 -23.82 6.09 -15.66
N LEU A 128 -23.54 7.39 -15.74
CA LEU A 128 -24.54 8.41 -16.04
C LEU A 128 -24.98 8.38 -17.52
N VAL A 129 -24.06 8.10 -18.44
CA VAL A 129 -24.37 7.99 -19.88
C VAL A 129 -24.83 6.59 -20.31
N GLY A 130 -24.63 5.57 -19.47
CA GLY A 130 -25.05 4.20 -19.75
C GLY A 130 -24.11 3.41 -20.66
N ILE A 131 -22.78 3.58 -20.52
CA ILE A 131 -21.78 2.78 -21.25
C ILE A 131 -20.96 1.92 -20.29
N ALA A 132 -20.48 0.78 -20.77
CA ALA A 132 -19.62 -0.13 -20.02
C ALA A 132 -18.17 -0.01 -20.51
N GLY A 133 -17.26 0.35 -19.61
CA GLY A 133 -15.85 0.54 -19.91
C GLY A 133 -14.90 -0.39 -19.17
N GLU A 134 -15.40 -1.40 -18.46
CA GLU A 134 -14.60 -2.34 -17.65
C GLU A 134 -15.10 -3.77 -17.91
N ASP A 135 -14.27 -4.78 -17.64
CA ASP A 135 -14.72 -6.17 -17.55
C ASP A 135 -15.59 -6.38 -16.29
N ASP A 136 -16.64 -7.19 -16.41
CA ASP A 136 -17.48 -7.61 -15.30
C ASP A 136 -16.77 -8.74 -14.54
N LEU A 137 -16.31 -8.44 -13.33
CA LEU A 137 -15.49 -9.37 -12.52
C LEU A 137 -16.32 -10.34 -11.69
N ASP A 138 -17.64 -10.13 -11.64
CA ASP A 138 -18.57 -10.96 -10.88
C ASP A 138 -19.33 -11.94 -11.80
N ALA A 139 -19.16 -11.81 -13.12
CA ALA A 139 -19.63 -12.81 -14.06
C ALA A 139 -18.88 -14.13 -13.82
N PRO A 140 -19.58 -15.26 -13.57
CA PRO A 140 -18.92 -16.55 -13.49
C PRO A 140 -18.16 -16.77 -14.79
N ASP A 141 -16.89 -17.20 -14.72
CA ASP A 141 -16.04 -17.45 -15.88
C ASP A 141 -16.87 -18.18 -16.94
N ALA A 142 -17.31 -17.44 -17.96
CA ALA A 142 -18.08 -18.02 -19.04
C ALA A 142 -17.15 -19.04 -19.66
N VAL A 143 -17.47 -20.33 -19.45
CA VAL A 143 -16.67 -21.47 -19.91
C VAL A 143 -16.19 -21.14 -21.30
N ALA A 144 -14.89 -20.83 -21.41
CA ALA A 144 -14.27 -20.56 -22.67
C ALA A 144 -14.40 -21.85 -23.48
N GLY A 145 -15.39 -21.88 -24.38
CA GLY A 145 -15.48 -22.95 -25.37
C GLY A 145 -14.13 -23.07 -26.08
N PRO A 146 -13.71 -24.28 -26.47
CA PRO A 146 -12.41 -24.47 -27.09
C PRO A 146 -12.28 -23.52 -28.29
N PRO A 147 -11.11 -22.88 -28.48
CA PRO A 147 -10.94 -21.86 -29.50
C PRO A 147 -11.28 -22.46 -30.87
N ALA A 148 -12.31 -21.92 -31.51
CA ALA A 148 -12.65 -22.27 -32.87
C ALA A 148 -11.44 -21.97 -33.76
N SER A 149 -10.96 -23.01 -34.43
CA SER A 149 -9.82 -22.99 -35.33
C SER A 149 -10.05 -22.00 -36.48
N ALA A 150 -9.31 -20.91 -36.51
CA ALA A 150 -9.19 -20.08 -37.71
C ALA A 150 -8.26 -20.77 -38.74
N PRO A 151 -8.59 -20.71 -40.05
CA PRO A 151 -7.82 -21.38 -41.08
C PRO A 151 -6.47 -20.68 -41.31
N ARG A 152 -5.42 -21.49 -41.43
CA ARG A 152 -4.07 -21.06 -41.81
C ARG A 152 -3.96 -20.87 -43.32
N SER A 153 -3.33 -19.78 -43.75
CA SER A 153 -2.71 -19.60 -45.07
C SER A 153 -1.66 -18.47 -45.00
N PRO A 154 -0.66 -18.46 -45.90
CA PRO A 154 0.73 -18.46 -45.47
C PRO A 154 1.42 -17.09 -45.44
N ILE A 155 2.53 -17.13 -44.73
CA ILE A 155 3.61 -16.16 -44.60
C ILE A 155 3.97 -15.53 -45.94
N ASP A 156 4.01 -14.20 -45.99
CA ASP A 156 5.09 -13.51 -46.68
C ASP A 156 5.53 -12.25 -45.92
N ALA A 157 6.84 -12.16 -45.73
CA ALA A 157 7.50 -11.22 -44.87
C ALA A 157 7.68 -9.86 -45.55
N ARG A 158 7.32 -8.78 -44.84
CA ARG A 158 8.06 -7.51 -44.89
C ARG A 158 7.83 -6.73 -43.59
N ALA A 159 8.80 -6.84 -42.69
CA ALA A 159 8.87 -6.05 -41.47
C ALA A 159 9.09 -4.56 -41.79
N LYS A 160 8.22 -3.70 -41.26
CA LYS A 160 8.56 -2.33 -40.88
C LYS A 160 7.91 -2.03 -39.52
N SER A 161 8.74 -1.49 -38.64
CA SER A 161 8.48 -1.27 -37.23
C SER A 161 7.39 -0.22 -36.98
N VAL A 162 6.52 -0.50 -36.01
CA VAL A 162 5.66 0.51 -35.38
C VAL A 162 5.84 0.40 -33.87
N LYS A 163 6.26 1.54 -33.30
CA LYS A 163 6.55 1.79 -31.88
C LYS A 163 5.28 1.61 -31.04
N GLY A 164 5.26 0.57 -30.20
CA GLY A 164 4.28 0.40 -29.12
C GLY A 164 4.91 0.78 -27.78
N VAL A 165 4.42 1.86 -27.18
CA VAL A 165 4.85 2.39 -25.89
C VAL A 165 4.35 1.47 -24.77
N LEU A 166 5.27 0.69 -24.19
CA LEU A 166 5.05 -0.13 -23.00
C LEU A 166 5.43 0.70 -21.76
N ASN A 167 4.44 1.15 -20.98
CA ASN A 167 4.68 1.67 -19.64
C ASN A 167 4.56 0.56 -18.58
N ARG A 168 5.47 -0.41 -18.71
CA ARG A 168 6.00 -1.22 -17.62
C ARG A 168 7.44 -1.45 -18.07
N GLY A 169 8.42 -0.85 -17.39
CA GLY A 169 9.82 -1.07 -17.73
C GLY A 169 10.06 -2.56 -17.77
N LEU A 170 10.31 -3.11 -18.96
CA LEU A 170 10.68 -4.50 -19.12
C LEU A 170 11.91 -4.70 -18.26
N VAL A 171 11.83 -5.65 -17.32
CA VAL A 171 13.02 -6.13 -16.64
C VAL A 171 13.99 -6.54 -17.75
N LEU A 172 15.18 -5.94 -17.76
CA LEU A 172 16.20 -6.17 -18.77
C LEU A 172 16.52 -7.67 -18.83
N ASP A 173 16.97 -8.13 -19.99
CA ASP A 173 17.51 -9.49 -20.08
C ASP A 173 18.71 -9.65 -19.13
N SER A 174 19.07 -10.89 -18.80
CA SER A 174 20.11 -11.16 -17.81
C SER A 174 21.47 -10.52 -18.13
N LEU A 175 21.77 -10.29 -19.41
CA LEU A 175 23.06 -9.73 -19.86
C LEU A 175 23.01 -8.20 -19.80
N GLN A 176 21.92 -7.60 -20.27
CA GLN A 176 21.64 -6.17 -20.18
C GLN A 176 21.49 -5.68 -18.73
N SER A 177 20.92 -6.51 -17.85
CA SER A 177 20.85 -6.23 -16.41
C SER A 177 22.25 -6.21 -15.78
N ALA A 178 23.12 -7.16 -16.16
CA ALA A 178 24.50 -7.17 -15.69
C ALA A 178 25.29 -5.96 -16.20
N GLU A 179 25.15 -5.57 -17.47
CA GLU A 179 25.80 -4.38 -18.03
C GLU A 179 25.34 -3.09 -17.34
N LEU A 180 24.04 -2.94 -17.10
CA LEU A 180 23.50 -1.77 -16.40
C LEU A 180 23.91 -1.76 -14.92
N ARG A 181 23.99 -2.93 -14.27
CA ARG A 181 24.53 -3.06 -12.91
C ARG A 181 25.97 -2.56 -12.85
N GLU A 182 26.85 -3.06 -13.72
CA GLU A 182 28.27 -2.66 -13.73
C GLU A 182 28.42 -1.15 -13.98
N ARG A 183 27.62 -0.60 -14.89
CA ARG A 183 27.59 0.85 -15.11
C ARG A 183 27.20 1.61 -13.85
N LEU A 184 26.11 1.23 -13.19
CA LEU A 184 25.64 1.90 -11.97
C LEU A 184 26.65 1.77 -10.81
N LEU A 185 27.30 0.62 -10.68
CA LEU A 185 28.36 0.42 -9.68
C LEU A 185 29.60 1.28 -9.98
N SER A 186 29.97 1.42 -11.27
CA SER A 186 31.09 2.28 -11.67
C SER A 186 30.81 3.76 -11.39
N GLU A 187 29.60 4.24 -11.71
CA GLU A 187 29.18 5.61 -11.42
C GLU A 187 29.18 5.88 -9.92
N LEU A 188 28.67 4.92 -9.12
CA LEU A 188 28.68 5.01 -7.66
C LEU A 188 30.10 5.05 -7.06
N SER A 189 31.05 4.35 -7.68
CA SER A 189 32.44 4.30 -7.18
C SER A 189 33.18 5.65 -7.26
N VAL A 190 32.75 6.54 -8.16
CA VAL A 190 33.36 7.87 -8.38
C VAL A 190 32.80 8.91 -7.40
N LEU A 191 31.65 8.65 -6.78
CA LEU A 191 30.98 9.61 -5.88
C LEU A 191 31.54 9.52 -4.45
N SER A 192 31.93 10.68 -3.91
CA SER A 192 32.57 10.78 -2.59
C SER A 192 31.81 11.67 -1.59
N GLY A 193 30.75 12.37 -2.02
CA GLY A 193 29.99 13.33 -1.20
C GLY A 193 28.52 12.95 -1.01
N GLY A 194 27.97 13.21 0.19
CA GLY A 194 26.58 12.89 0.53
C GLY A 194 25.52 13.56 -0.36
N THR A 195 25.76 14.81 -0.77
CA THR A 195 24.86 15.54 -1.69
C THR A 195 24.86 14.92 -3.10
N ASP A 196 26.02 14.49 -3.59
CA ASP A 196 26.15 13.86 -4.91
C ASP A 196 25.53 12.46 -4.93
N LEU A 197 25.62 11.72 -3.81
CA LEU A 197 24.92 10.45 -3.62
C LEU A 197 23.39 10.60 -3.65
N LEU A 198 22.84 11.71 -3.14
CA LEU A 198 21.39 11.98 -3.19
C LEU A 198 20.93 12.34 -4.61
N ILE A 199 21.73 13.10 -5.35
CA ILE A 199 21.45 13.45 -6.76
C ILE A 199 21.50 12.18 -7.61
N TRP A 200 22.53 11.35 -7.43
CA TRP A 200 22.65 10.06 -8.12
C TRP A 200 21.49 9.11 -7.78
N ALA A 201 21.08 9.02 -6.51
CA ALA A 201 19.94 8.17 -6.14
C ALA A 201 18.65 8.57 -6.87
N LYS A 202 18.40 9.88 -7.04
CA LYS A 202 17.21 10.36 -7.76
C LYS A 202 17.21 9.98 -9.24
N SER A 203 18.37 9.97 -9.90
CA SER A 203 18.50 9.58 -11.31
C SER A 203 18.56 8.06 -11.52
N SER A 204 19.17 7.33 -10.59
CA SER A 204 19.55 5.93 -10.77
C SER A 204 18.55 4.94 -10.16
N LEU A 205 17.77 5.32 -9.14
CA LEU A 205 16.73 4.47 -8.55
C LEU A 205 15.59 4.10 -9.52
N PRO A 206 15.15 4.97 -10.45
CA PRO A 206 14.21 4.58 -11.50
C PRO A 206 14.79 3.52 -12.46
N LEU A 207 16.09 3.58 -12.77
CA LEU A 207 16.79 2.62 -13.64
C LEU A 207 17.01 1.27 -12.95
N LYS A 208 17.22 1.26 -11.64
CA LYS A 208 17.28 0.02 -10.86
C LYS A 208 15.99 -0.80 -10.96
N ASN A 209 14.83 -0.16 -11.15
CA ASN A 209 13.56 -0.87 -11.31
C ASN A 209 13.44 -1.63 -12.65
N THR A 210 14.43 -1.51 -13.54
CA THR A 210 14.55 -2.32 -14.76
C THR A 210 15.59 -3.44 -14.65
N LEU A 211 16.31 -3.56 -13.52
CA LEU A 211 17.28 -4.63 -13.27
C LEU A 211 16.60 -5.92 -12.76
N TRP A 212 17.30 -7.04 -12.92
CA TRP A 212 16.98 -8.27 -12.19
C TRP A 212 17.12 -8.08 -10.68
N GLU A 213 16.32 -8.81 -9.91
CA GLU A 213 16.25 -8.66 -8.45
C GLU A 213 17.61 -8.89 -7.76
N ALA A 214 18.41 -9.83 -8.28
CA ALA A 214 19.76 -10.08 -7.77
C ALA A 214 20.71 -8.90 -8.03
N ASP A 215 20.65 -8.30 -9.22
CA ASP A 215 21.49 -7.17 -9.61
C ASP A 215 21.09 -5.87 -8.91
N ALA A 216 19.78 -5.64 -8.77
CA ALA A 216 19.24 -4.50 -8.03
C ALA A 216 19.70 -4.50 -6.57
N LYS A 217 19.72 -5.67 -5.92
CA LYS A 217 20.20 -5.84 -4.53
C LYS A 217 21.69 -5.50 -4.39
N LEU A 218 22.51 -5.84 -5.38
CA LEU A 218 23.94 -5.51 -5.38
C LEU A 218 24.19 -4.00 -5.47
N VAL A 219 23.44 -3.29 -6.33
CA VAL A 219 23.52 -1.83 -6.45
C VAL A 219 23.04 -1.13 -5.17
N GLU A 220 21.97 -1.63 -4.55
CA GLU A 220 21.48 -1.11 -3.26
C GLU A 220 22.48 -1.30 -2.12
N ALA A 221 23.08 -2.49 -2.02
CA ALA A 221 24.08 -2.77 -1.01
C ALA A 221 25.29 -1.83 -1.16
N ALA A 222 25.79 -1.64 -2.38
CA ALA A 222 26.90 -0.72 -2.65
C ALA A 222 26.56 0.73 -2.30
N TYR A 223 25.34 1.21 -2.63
CA TYR A 223 24.89 2.56 -2.29
C TYR A 223 24.82 2.78 -0.77
N LEU A 224 24.29 1.81 -0.03
CA LEU A 224 24.22 1.89 1.44
C LEU A 224 25.61 1.93 2.08
N THR A 225 26.56 1.13 1.59
CA THR A 225 27.95 1.18 2.05
C THR A 225 28.57 2.55 1.79
N LYS A 226 28.34 3.13 0.61
CA LYS A 226 28.85 4.47 0.26
C LYS A 226 28.23 5.59 1.10
N LEU A 227 26.95 5.47 1.45
CA LEU A 227 26.26 6.43 2.32
C LEU A 227 26.85 6.40 3.74
N GLN A 228 27.14 5.21 4.27
CA GLN A 228 27.82 5.05 5.56
C GLN A 228 29.27 5.58 5.56
N GLU A 229 29.99 5.44 4.44
CA GLU A 229 31.32 6.03 4.27
C GLU A 229 31.27 7.57 4.21
N ALA A 230 30.29 8.13 3.51
CA ALA A 230 30.08 9.58 3.41
C ALA A 230 29.69 10.20 4.76
N ASP A 231 28.85 9.52 5.55
CA ASP A 231 28.49 9.95 6.91
C ASP A 231 29.71 9.92 7.85
N ARG A 232 30.61 8.93 7.69
CA ARG A 232 31.88 8.88 8.43
C ARG A 232 32.83 10.01 8.04
N ASN A 233 32.91 10.38 6.76
CA ASN A 233 33.76 11.48 6.30
C ASN A 233 33.19 12.86 6.68
N GLY A 234 31.87 13.03 6.75
CA GLY A 234 31.21 14.26 7.19
C GLY A 234 31.46 14.60 8.67
N MET A 235 31.87 13.62 9.48
CA MET A 235 32.19 13.81 10.90
C MET A 235 33.65 14.26 11.13
N VAL A 236 34.52 14.18 10.11
CA VAL A 236 35.95 14.58 10.20
C VAL A 236 36.18 16.02 9.71
N GLU A 237 35.31 16.55 8.83
CA GLU A 237 35.40 17.90 8.22
C GLU A 237 34.79 19.03 9.07
N ARG A 238 34.48 18.80 10.36
CA ARG A 238 34.06 19.85 11.30
C ARG A 238 34.98 19.90 12.52
N GLY A 239 36.27 20.10 12.26
CA GLY A 239 37.25 20.44 13.28
C GLY A 239 36.98 21.84 13.88
N PRO A 240 37.23 22.06 15.18
CA PRO A 240 36.98 23.35 15.81
C PRO A 240 37.98 24.39 15.29
N VAL A 241 37.46 25.49 14.76
CA VAL A 241 38.26 26.68 14.43
C VAL A 241 38.63 27.36 15.75
N PHE A 242 39.90 27.28 16.12
CA PHE A 242 40.49 28.11 17.18
C PHE A 242 40.82 29.51 16.63
N PRO A 243 40.46 30.61 17.33
CA PRO A 243 41.13 31.89 17.18
C PRO A 243 42.21 32.04 18.28
N ASP A 244 43.41 32.45 17.86
CA ASP A 244 44.58 32.73 18.71
C ASP A 244 44.35 33.93 19.68
N PRO A 245 45.12 34.02 20.80
CA PRO A 245 44.82 34.88 21.93
C PRO A 245 45.47 36.26 21.85
N GLY A 246 44.76 37.29 22.33
CA GLY A 246 45.28 38.63 22.44
C GLY A 246 44.58 39.48 23.50
N VAL A 247 45.30 39.69 24.61
CA VAL A 247 45.30 40.87 25.50
C VAL A 247 44.46 40.82 26.81
N ALA A 248 45.24 40.92 27.91
CA ALA A 248 44.99 41.47 29.25
C ALA A 248 44.43 40.59 30.40
N ALA A 249 45.37 39.91 31.04
CA ALA A 249 45.69 39.83 32.48
C ALA A 249 45.17 41.06 33.32
N GLU A 250 44.72 41.00 34.60
CA GLU A 250 45.30 40.41 35.83
C GLU A 250 44.33 40.61 37.07
N PRO A 251 44.61 40.14 38.31
CA PRO A 251 43.69 39.31 39.12
C PRO A 251 43.49 39.68 40.61
N CYS A 252 42.62 38.90 41.31
CA CYS A 252 42.68 38.42 42.72
C CYS A 252 42.59 39.45 43.91
N PRO A 253 42.27 39.05 45.17
CA PRO A 253 42.80 37.85 45.85
C PRO A 253 41.94 37.09 46.91
N ALA A 254 42.50 35.92 47.26
CA ALA A 254 42.61 35.28 48.59
C ALA A 254 41.51 34.32 49.15
N THR A 255 41.91 33.05 49.16
CA THR A 255 41.52 31.86 49.97
C THR A 255 41.90 32.00 51.47
N PRO A 256 41.56 31.09 52.44
CA PRO A 256 41.64 29.61 52.34
C PRO A 256 40.61 28.72 53.09
N ALA A 257 40.56 27.45 52.63
CA ALA A 257 40.36 26.14 53.32
C ALA A 257 39.17 25.95 54.31
N SER A 258 38.36 24.88 54.24
CA SER A 258 38.77 23.48 54.41
C SER A 258 37.68 22.45 54.03
N LEU A 259 38.15 21.35 53.41
CA LEU A 259 37.85 19.91 53.63
C LEU A 259 36.40 19.35 53.68
N GLU A 260 36.20 18.40 52.75
CA GLU A 260 35.60 17.06 52.89
C GLU A 260 34.18 16.75 52.35
N ASP A 261 34.20 15.94 51.28
CA ASP A 261 33.31 14.86 50.83
C ASP A 261 31.78 14.99 50.89
N ALA A 262 31.17 15.05 49.70
CA ALA A 262 29.77 14.73 49.48
C ALA A 262 29.58 13.93 48.16
N PRO A 263 28.90 12.77 48.17
CA PRO A 263 28.46 12.08 46.97
C PRO A 263 27.15 12.72 46.49
N GLN A 264 27.16 13.37 45.33
CA GLN A 264 25.98 14.03 44.79
C GLN A 264 25.16 13.13 43.85
N ALA A 265 23.88 13.12 44.18
CA ALA A 265 22.78 12.46 43.54
C ALA A 265 22.59 12.86 42.06
N LEU A 266 22.04 11.89 41.33
CA LEU A 266 21.60 11.99 39.95
C LEU A 266 20.39 12.93 39.75
N LEU A 267 20.38 13.52 38.55
CA LEU A 267 19.27 14.08 37.74
C LEU A 267 18.95 15.58 37.92
N PRO A 268 18.38 16.29 36.90
CA PRO A 268 18.32 16.04 35.45
C PRO A 268 18.70 17.28 34.59
N ALA A 269 19.24 17.10 33.38
CA ALA A 269 19.37 18.16 32.38
C ALA A 269 18.42 17.89 31.19
N ALA A 270 17.76 18.97 30.75
CA ALA A 270 16.67 19.05 29.79
C ALA A 270 17.13 18.80 28.32
N PRO A 271 16.19 18.70 27.35
CA PRO A 271 16.30 17.86 26.17
C PRO A 271 17.01 18.54 24.99
N GLU A 272 17.88 17.80 24.32
CA GLU A 272 18.36 18.16 22.99
C GLU A 272 17.34 17.74 21.94
N THR A 273 16.83 18.74 21.23
CA THR A 273 15.96 18.64 20.05
C THR A 273 16.69 17.95 18.89
N GLU A 274 16.60 16.62 18.84
CA GLU A 274 16.73 15.88 17.58
C GLU A 274 15.41 15.97 16.81
N LEU A 275 15.45 16.54 15.60
CA LEU A 275 14.39 16.39 14.61
C LEU A 275 14.46 14.98 14.01
N THR A 276 14.19 13.96 14.85
CA THR A 276 13.86 12.63 14.39
C THR A 276 12.37 12.59 14.08
N PHE A 277 12.02 12.36 12.81
CA PHE A 277 10.68 11.90 12.46
C PHE A 277 10.33 10.73 13.40
N PRO A 278 9.14 10.70 14.04
CA PRO A 278 8.74 9.56 14.84
C PRO A 278 8.78 8.32 13.95
N LYS A 279 9.82 7.49 14.11
CA LYS A 279 9.83 6.16 13.53
C LYS A 279 8.75 5.40 14.27
N ASP A 280 7.58 5.26 13.66
CA ASP A 280 6.56 4.33 14.14
C ASP A 280 7.25 3.01 14.47
N PRO A 281 7.03 2.44 15.68
CA PRO A 281 7.75 1.27 16.12
C PRO A 281 7.60 0.15 15.08
N PRO A 282 8.68 -0.57 14.74
CA PRO A 282 8.64 -1.61 13.72
C PRO A 282 7.57 -2.65 14.10
N ARG A 283 6.70 -2.97 13.14
CA ARG A 283 5.64 -3.97 13.34
C ARG A 283 6.28 -5.31 13.67
N LYS A 284 5.98 -5.83 14.86
CA LYS A 284 6.57 -7.06 15.38
C LYS A 284 5.95 -8.26 14.66
N ARG A 285 6.79 -9.23 14.32
CA ARG A 285 6.39 -10.49 13.69
C ARG A 285 6.90 -11.66 14.49
N SER A 286 6.01 -12.55 14.88
CA SER A 286 6.38 -13.77 15.57
C SER A 286 5.46 -14.93 15.20
N LYS A 287 6.03 -15.91 14.49
CA LYS A 287 5.35 -17.16 14.19
C LYS A 287 5.01 -17.94 15.47
N ALA A 288 5.87 -17.89 16.48
CA ALA A 288 5.65 -18.55 17.76
C ALA A 288 4.42 -17.98 18.48
N HIS A 289 4.25 -16.65 18.46
CA HIS A 289 3.07 -16.01 19.02
C HIS A 289 1.78 -16.41 18.29
N LEU A 290 1.80 -16.44 16.95
CA LEU A 290 0.62 -16.85 16.17
C LEU A 290 0.23 -18.31 16.41
N LEU A 291 1.18 -19.20 16.68
CA LEU A 291 0.89 -20.58 17.07
C LEU A 291 0.28 -20.64 18.48
N PHE A 292 0.88 -19.93 19.44
CA PHE A 292 0.33 -19.80 20.78
C PHE A 292 -1.12 -19.29 20.78
N VAL A 293 -1.43 -18.27 19.96
CA VAL A 293 -2.79 -17.74 19.83
C VAL A 293 -3.76 -18.76 19.22
N ARG A 294 -3.32 -19.62 18.28
CA ARG A 294 -4.19 -20.67 17.69
C ARG A 294 -4.54 -21.77 18.69
N ASP A 295 -3.67 -22.01 19.66
CA ASP A 295 -3.89 -22.99 20.73
C ASP A 295 -4.84 -22.47 21.82
N GLN A 296 -5.18 -21.17 21.82
CA GLN A 296 -6.13 -20.59 22.77
C GLN A 296 -7.59 -20.87 22.37
N LEU A 297 -8.47 -20.80 23.37
CA LEU A 297 -9.91 -20.89 23.18
C LEU A 297 -10.47 -19.58 22.57
N CYS A 298 -11.54 -19.70 21.79
CA CYS A 298 -12.16 -18.54 21.15
C CYS A 298 -12.62 -17.51 22.19
N LEU A 299 -12.30 -16.23 21.98
CA LEU A 299 -12.71 -15.18 22.92
C LEU A 299 -14.23 -15.05 23.10
N VAL A 300 -15.02 -15.45 22.09
CA VAL A 300 -16.48 -15.32 22.12
C VAL A 300 -17.15 -16.56 22.74
N CYS A 301 -16.87 -17.76 22.21
CA CYS A 301 -17.57 -18.98 22.62
C CYS A 301 -16.72 -19.99 23.39
N ARG A 302 -15.44 -19.70 23.64
CA ARG A 302 -14.50 -20.58 24.36
C ARG A 302 -14.31 -21.98 23.74
N LEU A 303 -14.61 -22.15 22.45
CA LEU A 303 -14.37 -23.40 21.72
C LEU A 303 -13.04 -23.38 20.97
N SER A 304 -12.45 -24.56 20.77
CA SER A 304 -11.33 -24.83 19.86
C SER A 304 -11.82 -25.69 18.67
N PRO A 305 -11.14 -25.69 17.51
CA PRO A 305 -9.91 -24.99 17.16
C PRO A 305 -10.13 -23.51 16.81
N CYS A 306 -9.10 -22.68 17.03
CA CYS A 306 -9.11 -21.25 16.73
C CYS A 306 -8.08 -20.86 15.67
N ASP A 307 -8.40 -19.79 14.96
CA ASP A 307 -7.50 -19.09 14.06
C ASP A 307 -7.06 -17.76 14.69
N ALA A 308 -5.81 -17.36 14.43
CA ALA A 308 -5.30 -16.06 14.85
C ALA A 308 -5.90 -14.96 13.95
N HIS A 309 -6.62 -14.02 14.56
CA HIS A 309 -7.24 -12.88 13.89
C HIS A 309 -6.52 -11.57 14.26
N HIS A 310 -6.00 -10.84 13.26
CA HIS A 310 -5.36 -9.53 13.46
C HIS A 310 -6.40 -8.41 13.53
N LEU A 311 -6.41 -7.64 14.62
CA LEU A 311 -7.29 -6.49 14.82
C LEU A 311 -6.89 -5.34 13.91
N ARG A 312 -7.63 -5.11 12.81
CA ARG A 312 -7.20 -4.18 11.74
C ARG A 312 -7.23 -2.71 12.17
N PHE A 313 -7.95 -2.39 13.22
CA PHE A 313 -8.08 -1.03 13.76
C PHE A 313 -7.04 -0.69 14.83
N ALA A 314 -6.23 -1.65 15.28
CA ALA A 314 -5.26 -1.44 16.36
C ALA A 314 -4.03 -0.62 15.93
N GLN A 315 -3.73 -0.57 14.63
CA GLN A 315 -2.66 0.26 14.06
C GLN A 315 -3.09 0.95 12.77
N PRO A 316 -2.53 2.13 12.44
CA PRO A 316 -2.76 2.80 11.16
C PRO A 316 -2.47 1.88 9.97
N ARG A 317 -3.23 1.99 8.89
CA ARG A 317 -2.98 1.21 7.67
C ARG A 317 -1.68 1.69 7.01
N ALA A 318 -0.62 0.88 7.07
CA ALA A 318 0.58 1.09 6.27
C ALA A 318 0.47 0.27 4.98
N LEU A 319 0.88 0.88 3.87
CA LEU A 319 0.80 0.33 2.52
C LEU A 319 1.30 -1.12 2.45
N GLY A 320 0.36 -2.06 2.30
CA GLY A 320 0.66 -3.49 2.13
C GLY A 320 1.24 -4.21 3.35
N ARG A 321 1.26 -3.59 4.55
CA ARG A 321 1.76 -4.24 5.77
C ARG A 321 0.59 -4.63 6.68
N LYS A 322 0.52 -5.91 7.07
CA LYS A 322 -0.46 -6.42 8.06
C LYS A 322 -0.26 -5.73 9.42
N VAL A 323 -1.28 -5.66 10.27
CA VAL A 323 -1.12 -5.17 11.65
C VAL A 323 -0.11 -6.04 12.41
N SER A 324 0.66 -5.46 13.33
CA SER A 324 1.62 -6.18 14.18
C SER A 324 1.02 -7.44 14.81
N ASP A 325 1.81 -8.50 14.97
CA ASP A 325 1.30 -9.76 15.52
C ASP A 325 0.88 -9.63 17.00
N GLU A 326 1.32 -8.57 17.69
CA GLU A 326 0.90 -8.23 19.06
C GLU A 326 -0.60 -7.86 19.19
N TYR A 327 -1.26 -7.55 18.07
CA TYR A 327 -2.70 -7.25 18.04
C TYR A 327 -3.48 -8.42 17.43
N THR A 328 -3.20 -9.64 17.89
CA THR A 328 -3.90 -10.84 17.45
C THR A 328 -4.73 -11.48 18.56
N VAL A 329 -5.89 -12.01 18.17
CA VAL A 329 -6.84 -12.66 19.10
C VAL A 329 -7.32 -14.01 18.55
N PRO A 330 -7.66 -14.98 19.42
CA PRO A 330 -8.18 -16.27 19.00
C PRO A 330 -9.67 -16.22 18.70
N LEU A 331 -10.03 -16.58 17.46
CA LEU A 331 -11.42 -16.75 17.05
C LEU A 331 -11.63 -18.11 16.40
N CYS A 332 -12.71 -18.81 16.75
CA CYS A 332 -13.12 -20.00 16.01
C CYS A 332 -13.58 -19.61 14.61
N ARG A 333 -13.56 -20.55 13.66
CA ARG A 333 -13.92 -20.28 12.25
C ARG A 333 -15.27 -19.59 12.09
N ALA A 334 -16.27 -19.98 12.87
CA ALA A 334 -17.61 -19.39 12.82
C ALA A 334 -17.60 -17.89 13.17
N HIS A 335 -17.04 -17.52 14.33
CA HIS A 335 -16.95 -16.12 14.74
C HIS A 335 -15.96 -15.32 13.91
N HIS A 336 -14.90 -15.95 13.41
CA HIS A 336 -13.96 -15.29 12.50
C HIS A 336 -14.64 -14.90 11.19
N GLN A 337 -15.47 -15.80 10.62
CA GLN A 337 -16.26 -15.48 9.43
C GLN A 337 -17.37 -14.46 9.72
N ASP A 338 -18.06 -14.59 10.86
CA ASP A 338 -19.11 -13.66 11.28
C ASP A 338 -18.57 -12.22 11.40
N LEU A 339 -17.40 -12.07 12.01
CA LEU A 339 -16.68 -10.79 12.08
C LEU A 339 -16.36 -10.23 10.69
N HIS A 340 -15.85 -11.04 9.75
CA HIS A 340 -15.58 -10.58 8.39
C HIS A 340 -16.86 -10.22 7.61
N ARG A 341 -17.96 -10.93 7.84
CA ARG A 341 -19.28 -10.61 7.23
C ARG A 341 -19.85 -9.29 7.77
N HIS A 342 -19.66 -9.01 9.06
CA HIS A 342 -20.09 -7.75 9.67
C HIS A 342 -19.33 -6.54 9.09
N GLY A 343 -18.07 -6.73 8.67
CA GLY A 343 -17.25 -5.73 7.97
C GLY A 343 -16.69 -4.62 8.87
N ASN A 344 -17.48 -4.13 9.84
CA ASN A 344 -17.03 -3.18 10.85
C ASN A 344 -16.59 -3.92 12.13
N GLU A 345 -15.28 -4.21 12.23
CA GLU A 345 -14.70 -4.95 13.37
C GLU A 345 -14.98 -4.26 14.71
N ARG A 346 -14.84 -2.93 14.80
CA ARG A 346 -15.04 -2.18 16.05
C ARG A 346 -16.46 -2.31 16.59
N ALA A 347 -17.44 -2.18 15.70
CA ALA A 347 -18.84 -2.32 16.07
C ALA A 347 -19.19 -3.76 16.48
N TRP A 348 -18.60 -4.77 15.81
CA TRP A 348 -18.80 -6.17 16.17
C TRP A 348 -18.30 -6.49 17.59
N TRP A 349 -17.08 -6.06 17.92
CA TRP A 349 -16.52 -6.21 19.28
C TRP A 349 -17.33 -5.46 20.34
N ALA A 350 -17.77 -4.24 20.04
CA ALA A 350 -18.62 -3.44 20.93
C ALA A 350 -19.97 -4.11 21.20
N ASN A 351 -20.61 -4.70 20.18
CA ASN A 351 -21.87 -5.42 20.33
C ASN A 351 -21.74 -6.66 21.23
N LEU A 352 -20.58 -7.34 21.17
CA LEU A 352 -20.25 -8.47 22.04
C LEU A 352 -19.76 -8.05 23.43
N LYS A 353 -19.56 -6.75 23.67
CA LYS A 353 -19.02 -6.17 24.92
C LYS A 353 -17.68 -6.80 25.33
N ILE A 354 -16.86 -7.14 24.34
CA ILE A 354 -15.51 -7.67 24.55
C ILE A 354 -14.52 -6.56 24.20
N GLU A 355 -13.48 -6.38 25.01
CA GLU A 355 -12.38 -5.47 24.74
C GLU A 355 -11.21 -6.22 24.08
N PRO A 356 -11.15 -6.29 22.74
CA PRO A 356 -10.19 -7.13 22.04
C PRO A 356 -8.75 -6.63 22.14
N LEU A 357 -8.53 -5.31 22.34
CA LEU A 357 -7.19 -4.74 22.49
C LEU A 357 -6.53 -5.18 23.79
N GLN A 358 -7.30 -5.21 24.88
CA GLN A 358 -6.82 -5.71 26.17
C GLN A 358 -6.51 -7.21 26.08
N ALA A 359 -7.42 -8.00 25.49
CA ALA A 359 -7.18 -9.42 25.27
C ALA A 359 -5.94 -9.70 24.42
N ALA A 360 -5.71 -8.93 23.35
CA ALA A 360 -4.51 -9.06 22.52
C ALA A 360 -3.24 -8.71 23.29
N HIS A 361 -3.27 -7.64 24.10
CA HIS A 361 -2.15 -7.25 24.96
C HIS A 361 -1.81 -8.35 25.99
N ASP A 362 -2.81 -8.92 26.65
CA ASP A 362 -2.63 -9.98 27.65
C ASP A 362 -2.04 -11.25 27.01
N LEU A 363 -2.53 -11.62 25.83
CA LEU A 363 -1.99 -12.72 25.04
C LEU A 363 -0.56 -12.46 24.55
N TRP A 364 -0.26 -11.23 24.19
CA TRP A 364 1.09 -10.84 23.79
C TRP A 364 2.06 -10.96 24.97
N SER A 365 1.68 -10.51 26.16
CA SER A 365 2.49 -10.62 27.38
C SER A 365 2.67 -12.07 27.84
N ALA A 366 1.64 -12.90 27.71
CA ALA A 366 1.68 -14.33 28.06
C ALA A 366 2.39 -15.20 26.99
N SER A 367 2.78 -14.61 25.87
CA SER A 367 3.35 -15.34 24.74
C SER A 367 4.73 -15.92 25.08
N PRO A 368 5.08 -17.13 24.58
CA PRO A 368 6.38 -17.76 24.79
C PRO A 368 7.59 -16.94 24.31
N ILE A 369 7.35 -15.89 23.53
CA ILE A 369 8.37 -14.98 22.99
C ILE A 369 9.03 -14.10 24.07
N HIS A 370 8.39 -13.93 25.23
CA HIS A 370 8.90 -13.12 26.35
C HIS A 370 9.41 -13.95 27.52
N SER A 371 9.38 -15.28 27.41
CA SER A 371 9.88 -16.17 28.45
C SER A 371 11.38 -16.45 28.21
N PRO A 372 12.29 -16.01 29.09
CA PRO A 372 13.69 -16.39 29.02
C PRO A 372 13.84 -17.84 29.51
N LEU A 373 14.42 -18.71 28.68
CA LEU A 373 14.89 -20.07 28.97
C LEU A 373 14.30 -20.77 30.22
N GLU A 374 13.33 -21.66 30.01
CA GLU A 374 13.38 -22.96 30.71
C GLU A 374 13.73 -24.03 29.69
N THR A 375 15.01 -24.38 29.68
CA THR A 375 15.58 -25.54 29.01
C THR A 375 15.07 -26.80 29.70
N ALA A 376 13.83 -27.21 29.43
CA ALA A 376 13.36 -28.55 29.77
C ALA A 376 13.79 -29.50 28.64
N VAL A 377 14.94 -30.14 28.86
CA VAL A 377 15.38 -31.33 28.14
C VAL A 377 14.29 -32.39 28.26
N VAL A 378 13.46 -32.56 27.23
CA VAL A 378 12.67 -33.79 27.07
C VAL A 378 13.53 -34.75 26.25
N SER A 379 14.24 -35.60 26.98
CA SER A 379 14.88 -36.79 26.45
C SER A 379 13.83 -37.61 25.68
N ALA A 380 14.19 -38.01 24.47
CA ALA A 380 13.41 -38.92 23.65
C ALA A 380 13.23 -40.26 24.39
N ALA A 381 11.98 -40.56 24.75
CA ALA A 381 11.54 -41.92 25.02
C ALA A 381 10.51 -42.29 23.95
N ALA A 382 10.93 -43.17 23.03
CA ALA A 382 10.10 -43.73 21.98
C ALA A 382 8.97 -44.59 22.57
N PRO A 383 7.74 -44.54 22.02
CA PRO A 383 6.73 -45.54 22.33
C PRO A 383 6.98 -46.80 21.48
N SER A 384 7.21 -47.91 22.16
CA SER A 384 7.24 -49.26 21.60
C SER A 384 5.84 -49.67 21.11
N HIS A 385 5.66 -49.68 19.79
CA HIS A 385 4.55 -50.38 19.15
C HIS A 385 4.81 -51.89 19.19
N LEU A 386 4.14 -52.60 20.11
CA LEU A 386 3.95 -54.04 20.04
C LEU A 386 2.71 -54.31 19.18
N GLY A 387 2.95 -54.77 17.96
CA GLY A 387 1.93 -55.27 17.05
C GLY A 387 1.29 -56.54 17.61
N SER A 388 -0.04 -56.55 17.66
CA SER A 388 -0.84 -57.76 17.88
C SER A 388 -1.30 -58.27 16.52
N GLU A 389 -0.59 -59.25 15.96
CA GLU A 389 -1.10 -60.06 14.85
C GLU A 389 -1.95 -61.20 15.42
N VAL A 390 -3.24 -61.13 15.13
CA VAL A 390 -4.19 -62.22 15.33
C VAL A 390 -4.03 -63.19 14.15
N THR A 391 -3.55 -64.40 14.44
CA THR A 391 -3.77 -65.58 13.60
C THR A 391 -4.71 -66.53 14.35
N ARG A 392 -5.81 -66.90 13.70
CA ARG A 392 -6.69 -68.02 14.06
C ARG A 392 -7.07 -68.71 12.77
N PRO A 393 -7.26 -70.03 12.77
CA PRO A 393 -8.44 -70.63 12.19
C PRO A 393 -9.64 -70.50 13.15
#